data_AF-A0A534KAE7-F1
#
_entry.id   AF-A0A534KAE7-F1
#
_cell.length_a   1.000
_cell.length_b   1.000
_cell.length_c   1.000
_cell.angle_alpha   90.00
_cell.angle_beta   90.00
_cell.angle_gamma   90.00
#
_symmetry.space_group_name_H-M   'P 1'
#
loop_
_entity.id
_entity.type
_entity.pdbx_description
1 polymer ?
#
loop_
_entity_poly.entity_id
_entity_poly.type
_entity_poly.pdbx_seq_one_letter_code
_entity_poly.pdbx_strand_id
1 'polypeptide(L)'
;MAGNRTAQGQLGSEERTRRLGTSKRMRVVTILAVSLGVLMVLGSLAVAQIVGASCSTGWQVVSSADNSFAWTEPLPGLRAASWTGSVQLLENYDGSCYVTGIHLDFTGPVSGGTFVLAGNLFVSATIQYPSAFSDYGAVATNAYGALGAWSPTSDNHVSPHYGINARGADEYFVQDGLAATIAGVTASFNLPLDLLGQTVYAQMHVGTNLYNQVNSFYLPGSAPPPPPPPPPPPPPPNAPPSADFSWNPTAGDTNTAFTFTATVSDDQDPPSSIQVRWDWNGDGTWDTSWSTTQTAQHTFGSPADYTVVLEAIDSGGLTTTASHVISVAPAQPVTASWDVYLHAHEDDWQLWQSPMSYKDYQNGENLLFITATAGDGGQGASRWQAREAGQEASVRALAGAGLAESSSSVSICYTAVGQVCHSIWHYTYGDRTISFFMRLPDGNLDGGGFASTGFHSLPKLRDGQDLTLAALDNSATYVSWADFYLTLQAIVNTYAPYDSTTWINAPEFNRTMGTGGPDSDCPGCLPHADHLAVADAAYQITVGLNAPWGRAFFVDYPMGWNDSRYPVNLDTTLYTIKKSFFMAYSDTIKAMTGFDEYLYGWSVRFWENSFWREYHRVL
;
A
#
# COMPACT_ATOMS: atom_id res chain seq x y z
N MET A 1 -0.30 8.51 -64.15
CA MET A 1 -1.75 8.45 -64.44
C MET A 1 -2.44 8.81 -63.12
N ALA A 2 -2.84 10.07 -62.88
CA ALA A 2 -3.96 10.85 -63.44
C ALA A 2 -5.33 10.56 -62.76
N GLY A 3 -5.91 11.61 -62.14
CA GLY A 3 -7.36 11.80 -61.80
C GLY A 3 -7.78 11.29 -60.41
N ASN A 4 -8.12 12.06 -59.36
CA ASN A 4 -8.69 13.39 -59.10
C ASN A 4 -10.24 13.47 -59.09
N ARG A 5 -10.77 13.94 -57.92
CA ARG A 5 -12.03 14.70 -57.65
C ARG A 5 -13.37 13.93 -57.61
N THR A 6 -14.37 14.25 -56.78
CA THR A 6 -14.80 15.56 -56.18
C THR A 6 -15.84 15.31 -55.06
N ALA A 7 -15.78 16.01 -53.91
CA ALA A 7 -16.61 17.18 -53.47
C ALA A 7 -18.02 16.81 -52.95
N GLN A 8 -18.68 17.44 -51.97
CA GLN A 8 -18.69 18.75 -51.28
C GLN A 8 -19.73 18.56 -50.11
N GLY A 9 -19.86 19.32 -49.02
CA GLY A 9 -19.31 20.59 -48.55
C GLY A 9 -19.90 20.90 -47.15
N GLN A 10 -19.21 21.78 -46.41
CA GLN A 10 -19.59 22.40 -45.14
C GLN A 10 -20.59 23.56 -45.31
N LEU A 11 -21.25 23.95 -44.20
CA LEU A 11 -21.45 25.32 -43.63
C LEU A 11 -22.71 25.28 -42.71
N GLY A 12 -22.60 25.61 -41.41
CA GLY A 12 -22.93 26.92 -40.80
C GLY A 12 -24.45 27.02 -40.51
N SER A 13 -25.03 27.60 -39.45
CA SER A 13 -24.63 28.50 -38.37
C SER A 13 -25.85 28.66 -37.43
N GLU A 14 -25.60 28.97 -36.16
CA GLU A 14 -26.30 29.91 -35.25
C GLU A 14 -27.84 29.99 -35.06
N GLU A 15 -28.17 30.11 -33.76
CA GLU A 15 -29.16 30.99 -33.10
C GLU A 15 -30.67 30.66 -32.98
N ARG A 16 -31.04 30.54 -31.70
CA ARG A 16 -32.14 31.20 -30.97
C ARG A 16 -33.63 30.94 -31.30
N THR A 17 -34.27 30.50 -30.21
CA THR A 17 -35.50 31.04 -29.60
C THR A 17 -36.89 30.61 -30.08
N ARG A 18 -37.59 30.03 -29.10
CA ARG A 18 -38.97 30.27 -28.63
C ARG A 18 -40.16 29.86 -29.50
N ARG A 19 -41.04 29.09 -28.81
CA ARG A 19 -42.52 29.13 -28.80
C ARG A 19 -43.17 28.60 -30.08
N LEU A 20 -44.38 28.04 -30.14
CA LEU A 20 -45.55 27.71 -29.31
C LEU A 20 -46.13 26.49 -30.09
N GLY A 21 -46.61 25.39 -29.53
CA GLY A 21 -47.76 25.30 -28.65
C GLY A 21 -48.80 24.32 -29.23
N THR A 22 -49.38 23.50 -28.34
CA THR A 22 -50.73 22.89 -28.39
C THR A 22 -50.92 21.69 -29.36
N SER A 23 -51.63 20.60 -29.00
CA SER A 23 -52.75 20.47 -28.05
C SER A 23 -53.00 19.04 -27.54
N LYS A 24 -53.35 18.96 -26.24
CA LYS A 24 -54.49 18.26 -25.57
C LYS A 24 -54.70 16.75 -25.86
N ARG A 25 -54.90 15.89 -24.85
CA ARG A 25 -56.00 15.89 -23.85
C ARG A 25 -55.63 14.98 -22.65
N MET A 26 -55.72 15.46 -21.39
CA MET A 26 -56.90 15.42 -20.48
C MET A 26 -56.92 14.12 -19.67
N ARG A 27 -56.75 14.11 -18.33
CA ARG A 27 -57.63 14.66 -17.27
C ARG A 27 -56.80 14.87 -15.99
N VAL A 28 -56.74 16.07 -15.40
CA VAL A 28 -57.69 16.70 -14.43
C VAL A 28 -57.53 16.09 -13.03
N VAL A 29 -57.31 16.80 -11.92
CA VAL A 29 -57.09 18.22 -11.53
C VAL A 29 -56.72 18.11 -10.02
N THR A 30 -55.60 18.68 -9.54
CA THR A 30 -55.50 19.96 -8.77
C THR A 30 -56.35 19.91 -7.47
N ILE A 31 -55.90 20.31 -6.27
CA ILE A 31 -55.23 21.57 -5.90
C ILE A 31 -54.42 21.37 -4.61
N LEU A 32 -53.14 21.74 -4.66
CA LEU A 32 -52.28 22.07 -3.53
C LEU A 32 -51.87 23.54 -3.70
N ALA A 33 -52.11 24.36 -2.68
CA ALA A 33 -51.46 25.64 -2.39
C ALA A 33 -51.80 25.92 -0.92
N VAL A 34 -50.88 26.33 -0.04
CA VAL A 34 -50.26 27.65 -0.06
C VAL A 34 -48.90 27.61 0.66
N SER A 35 -48.06 28.52 0.18
CA SER A 35 -46.68 28.88 0.48
C SER A 35 -46.37 29.35 1.90
N LEU A 36 -45.11 29.13 2.29
CA LEU A 36 -44.16 29.98 3.03
C LEU A 36 -44.66 30.85 4.20
N GLY A 37 -44.11 30.56 5.38
CA GLY A 37 -44.03 31.49 6.51
C GLY A 37 -42.95 31.07 7.49
N VAL A 38 -41.82 31.80 7.50
CA VAL A 38 -40.81 31.75 8.56
C VAL A 38 -41.43 32.36 9.82
N LEU A 39 -41.43 31.61 10.93
CA LEU A 39 -41.62 32.17 12.26
C LEU A 39 -40.83 31.32 13.28
N MET A 40 -39.77 31.91 13.83
CA MET A 40 -39.18 31.47 15.10
C MET A 40 -40.25 31.58 16.19
N VAL A 41 -40.55 30.48 16.86
CA VAL A 41 -41.25 30.49 18.15
C VAL A 41 -40.56 29.48 19.07
N LEU A 42 -39.91 30.03 20.10
CA LEU A 42 -39.55 29.33 21.33
C LEU A 42 -40.82 28.70 21.91
N GLY A 43 -40.86 27.38 22.01
CA GLY A 43 -41.98 26.64 22.56
C GLY A 43 -41.49 25.36 23.21
N SER A 44 -41.32 25.43 24.54
CA SER A 44 -41.06 24.30 25.42
C SER A 44 -42.15 23.24 25.22
N LEU A 45 -41.86 22.20 24.44
CA LEU A 45 -42.67 20.99 24.40
C LEU A 45 -42.23 20.11 25.56
N ALA A 46 -42.85 20.36 26.72
CA ALA A 46 -43.01 19.32 27.72
C ALA A 46 -43.82 18.20 27.06
N VAL A 47 -43.14 17.12 26.68
CA VAL A 47 -43.79 15.87 26.32
C VAL A 47 -44.41 15.35 27.61
N ALA A 48 -45.72 15.58 27.76
CA ALA A 48 -46.52 14.91 28.76
C ALA A 48 -46.41 13.40 28.51
N GLN A 49 -45.70 12.70 29.40
CA GLN A 49 -45.71 11.24 29.44
C GLN A 49 -47.15 10.75 29.57
N ILE A 50 -47.54 9.85 28.66
CA ILE A 50 -48.72 9.01 28.84
C ILE A 50 -48.43 8.15 30.07
N VAL A 51 -48.98 8.55 31.22
CA VAL A 51 -49.04 7.74 32.43
C VAL A 51 -49.86 6.49 32.10
N GLY A 52 -49.20 5.35 31.99
CA GLY A 52 -49.88 4.10 31.68
C GLY A 52 -49.04 2.82 31.65
N ALA A 53 -47.71 2.88 31.75
CA ALA A 53 -46.89 1.67 31.90
C ALA A 53 -46.49 1.50 33.37
N SER A 54 -47.21 0.66 34.11
CA SER A 54 -46.69 0.13 35.37
C SER A 54 -45.49 -0.76 35.04
N CYS A 55 -44.27 -0.28 35.23
CA CYS A 55 -43.09 -1.14 35.21
C CYS A 55 -42.95 -1.88 36.55
N SER A 56 -42.32 -3.04 36.53
CA SER A 56 -41.83 -3.69 37.75
C SER A 56 -40.39 -3.26 37.97
N THR A 57 -40.05 -2.82 39.17
CA THR A 57 -38.66 -2.47 39.52
C THR A 57 -37.74 -3.67 39.40
N GLY A 58 -36.50 -3.42 39.01
CA GLY A 58 -35.49 -4.46 38.79
C GLY A 58 -35.34 -4.89 37.34
N TRP A 59 -34.53 -5.92 37.12
CA TRP A 59 -34.23 -6.48 35.80
C TRP A 59 -35.44 -7.18 35.18
N GLN A 60 -35.77 -6.79 33.96
CA GLN A 60 -36.85 -7.37 33.17
C GLN A 60 -36.32 -7.76 31.79
N VAL A 61 -36.75 -8.92 31.27
CA VAL A 61 -36.51 -9.29 29.87
C VAL A 61 -37.44 -8.47 28.99
N VAL A 62 -36.86 -7.60 28.16
CA VAL A 62 -37.57 -6.68 27.27
C VAL A 62 -37.87 -7.36 25.93
N SER A 63 -36.91 -8.11 25.41
CA SER A 63 -37.10 -8.90 24.20
C SER A 63 -36.17 -10.10 24.17
N SER A 64 -36.52 -11.10 23.37
CA SER A 64 -35.69 -12.28 23.15
C SER A 64 -35.77 -12.70 21.70
N ALA A 65 -34.65 -13.17 21.16
CA ALA A 65 -34.59 -13.75 19.83
C ALA A 65 -33.85 -15.09 19.89
N ASP A 66 -34.38 -16.09 19.18
CA ASP A 66 -33.63 -17.30 18.88
C ASP A 66 -32.40 -16.92 18.04
N ASN A 67 -31.24 -17.39 18.47
CA ASN A 67 -29.99 -17.20 17.74
C ASN A 67 -29.30 -18.54 17.49
N SER A 68 -30.04 -19.65 17.58
CA SER A 68 -29.55 -20.99 17.29
C SER A 68 -29.06 -21.09 15.85
N PHE A 69 -27.95 -21.78 15.64
CA PHE A 69 -27.41 -22.06 14.31
C PHE A 69 -26.75 -23.43 14.26
N ALA A 70 -26.66 -23.99 13.06
CA ALA A 70 -25.85 -25.16 12.77
C ALA A 70 -25.08 -24.91 11.46
N TRP A 71 -23.76 -25.04 11.54
CA TRP A 71 -22.84 -24.85 10.42
C TRP A 71 -21.95 -26.07 10.27
N THR A 72 -21.78 -26.51 9.03
CA THR A 72 -20.93 -27.63 8.64
C THR A 72 -20.12 -27.25 7.42
N GLU A 73 -18.86 -27.68 7.38
CA GLU A 73 -17.98 -27.43 6.23
C GLU A 73 -18.51 -28.08 4.92
N PRO A 74 -18.53 -27.37 3.77
CA PRO A 74 -19.21 -27.85 2.54
C PRO A 74 -18.55 -29.00 1.75
N LEU A 75 -17.25 -29.27 1.94
CA LEU A 75 -16.47 -30.35 1.30
C LEU A 75 -16.13 -31.41 2.36
N PRO A 76 -15.74 -32.67 2.06
CA PRO A 76 -15.69 -33.74 3.07
C PRO A 76 -14.76 -33.34 4.21
N GLY A 77 -15.39 -32.86 5.28
CA GLY A 77 -14.81 -31.93 6.23
C GLY A 77 -15.11 -32.40 7.63
N LEU A 78 -14.07 -32.34 8.46
CA LEU A 78 -14.07 -32.81 9.84
C LEU A 78 -14.56 -31.71 10.81
N ARG A 79 -15.04 -30.56 10.29
CA ARG A 79 -15.39 -29.39 11.08
C ARG A 79 -16.89 -29.05 11.06
N ALA A 80 -17.45 -28.82 12.25
CA ALA A 80 -18.82 -28.37 12.43
C ALA A 80 -18.96 -27.56 13.72
N ALA A 81 -19.88 -26.60 13.70
CA ALA A 81 -20.24 -25.81 14.87
C ALA A 81 -21.74 -25.66 14.95
N SER A 82 -22.33 -25.87 16.13
CA SER A 82 -23.72 -25.50 16.35
C SER A 82 -23.90 -24.87 17.72
N TRP A 83 -24.80 -23.89 17.77
CA TRP A 83 -25.31 -23.28 18.98
C TRP A 83 -26.80 -23.54 19.07
N THR A 84 -27.28 -23.96 20.24
CA THR A 84 -28.69 -23.97 20.58
C THR A 84 -28.92 -23.03 21.76
N GLY A 85 -29.62 -21.91 21.50
CA GLY A 85 -29.83 -20.88 22.50
C GLY A 85 -30.58 -19.67 21.97
N SER A 86 -30.67 -18.64 22.80
CA SER A 86 -31.30 -17.36 22.48
C SER A 86 -30.46 -16.19 23.01
N VAL A 87 -30.73 -15.01 22.50
CA VAL A 87 -30.27 -13.75 23.09
C VAL A 87 -31.45 -13.05 23.75
N GLN A 88 -31.26 -12.55 24.96
CA GLN A 88 -32.25 -11.76 25.70
C GLN A 88 -31.71 -10.35 25.93
N LEU A 89 -32.53 -9.35 25.62
CA LEU A 89 -32.31 -7.96 26.05
C LEU A 89 -32.97 -7.77 27.41
N LEU A 90 -32.21 -7.29 28.39
CA LEU A 90 -32.72 -6.94 29.71
C LEU A 90 -32.49 -5.46 30.01
N GLU A 91 -33.48 -4.84 30.65
CA GLU A 91 -33.39 -3.49 31.19
C GLU A 91 -33.71 -3.50 32.69
N ASN A 92 -32.95 -2.73 33.47
CA ASN A 92 -33.16 -2.56 34.90
C ASN A 92 -33.98 -1.30 35.19
N TYR A 93 -35.22 -1.45 35.62
CA TYR A 93 -36.10 -0.32 35.89
C TYR A 93 -36.04 0.14 37.33
N ASP A 94 -35.97 1.46 37.54
CA ASP A 94 -36.16 2.07 38.85
C ASP A 94 -37.67 2.23 39.19
N GLY A 95 -37.96 2.76 40.39
CA GLY A 95 -39.34 2.99 40.85
C GLY A 95 -40.13 4.02 40.05
N SER A 96 -39.48 4.74 39.14
CA SER A 96 -40.07 5.73 38.24
C SER A 96 -40.10 5.27 36.78
N CYS A 97 -39.80 3.99 36.52
CA CYS A 97 -39.73 3.38 35.19
C CYS A 97 -38.64 3.93 34.27
N TYR A 98 -37.57 4.46 34.84
CA TYR A 98 -36.36 4.77 34.09
C TYR A 98 -35.40 3.60 34.08
N VAL A 99 -34.69 3.44 32.96
CA VAL A 99 -33.67 2.40 32.80
C VAL A 99 -32.38 2.85 33.45
N THR A 100 -31.90 2.04 34.38
CA THR A 100 -30.67 2.25 35.15
C THR A 100 -29.55 1.27 34.80
N GLY A 101 -29.83 0.28 33.95
CA GLY A 101 -28.86 -0.66 33.39
C GLY A 101 -29.44 -1.44 32.21
N ILE A 102 -28.58 -1.89 31.30
CA ILE A 102 -28.95 -2.62 30.07
C ILE A 102 -28.00 -3.81 29.91
N HIS A 103 -28.53 -5.02 29.73
CA HIS A 103 -27.75 -6.20 29.39
C HIS A 103 -28.24 -6.83 28.07
N LEU A 104 -27.33 -7.45 27.32
CA LEU A 104 -27.67 -8.54 26.41
C LEU A 104 -27.06 -9.85 26.89
N ASP A 105 -27.92 -10.85 27.05
CA ASP A 105 -27.56 -12.16 27.58
C ASP A 105 -27.69 -13.21 26.47
N PHE A 106 -26.56 -13.78 26.06
CA PHE A 106 -26.54 -15.05 25.32
C PHE A 106 -26.84 -16.17 26.30
N THR A 107 -27.88 -16.96 26.03
CA THR A 107 -28.43 -17.98 26.94
C THR A 107 -29.12 -19.09 26.16
N GLY A 108 -29.87 -19.98 26.82
CA GLY A 108 -30.63 -21.06 26.18
C GLY A 108 -31.63 -21.75 27.13
N PRO A 109 -32.29 -22.83 26.68
CA PRO A 109 -33.37 -23.45 27.45
C PRO A 109 -32.88 -24.04 28.78
N VAL A 110 -33.34 -23.44 29.89
CA VAL A 110 -33.11 -23.81 31.30
C VAL A 110 -31.65 -24.13 31.65
N SER A 111 -30.94 -23.12 32.18
CA SER A 111 -29.54 -23.11 32.68
C SER A 111 -28.46 -22.65 31.70
N GLY A 112 -28.81 -22.23 30.48
CA GLY A 112 -27.89 -21.69 29.47
C GLY A 112 -28.02 -22.38 28.11
N GLY A 113 -27.26 -21.92 27.12
CA GLY A 113 -27.21 -22.51 25.79
C GLY A 113 -26.24 -23.69 25.71
N THR A 114 -26.22 -24.34 24.54
CA THR A 114 -25.34 -25.48 24.27
C THR A 114 -24.55 -25.24 22.99
N PHE A 115 -23.22 -25.33 23.07
CA PHE A 115 -22.32 -25.42 21.93
C PHE A 115 -21.95 -26.87 21.63
N VAL A 116 -21.92 -27.21 20.35
CA VAL A 116 -21.30 -28.45 19.85
C VAL A 116 -20.28 -28.04 18.81
N LEU A 117 -19.02 -28.40 19.05
CA LEU A 117 -17.88 -28.15 18.17
C LEU A 117 -17.31 -29.50 17.72
N ALA A 118 -16.93 -29.60 16.45
CA ALA A 118 -16.19 -30.74 15.92
C ALA A 118 -15.05 -30.21 15.05
N GLY A 119 -13.85 -30.76 15.20
CA GLY A 119 -12.62 -30.29 14.55
C GLY A 119 -12.09 -28.96 15.10
N ASN A 120 -10.91 -28.55 14.64
CA ASN A 120 -10.23 -27.34 15.13
C ASN A 120 -10.91 -26.06 14.59
N LEU A 121 -11.78 -25.47 15.40
CA LEU A 121 -12.46 -24.19 15.14
C LEU A 121 -12.86 -23.47 16.43
N PHE A 122 -13.18 -22.19 16.31
CA PHE A 122 -13.70 -21.37 17.40
C PHE A 122 -15.05 -20.75 17.04
N VAL A 123 -15.79 -20.34 18.07
CA VAL A 123 -16.96 -19.48 18.00
C VAL A 123 -16.77 -18.34 19.00
N SER A 124 -17.06 -17.10 18.60
CA SER A 124 -17.06 -15.97 19.52
C SER A 124 -18.39 -15.23 19.52
N ALA A 125 -18.72 -14.60 20.65
CA ALA A 125 -19.91 -13.80 20.86
C ALA A 125 -19.53 -12.37 21.28
N THR A 126 -20.12 -11.37 20.62
CA THR A 126 -19.89 -9.94 20.88
C THR A 126 -21.18 -9.14 20.66
N ILE A 127 -21.23 -7.91 21.20
CA ILE A 127 -22.24 -6.92 20.85
C ILE A 127 -21.60 -5.84 19.98
N GLN A 128 -22.28 -5.47 18.89
CA GLN A 128 -21.78 -4.55 17.86
C GLN A 128 -22.69 -3.33 17.71
N TYR A 129 -22.10 -2.15 17.52
CA TYR A 129 -22.74 -0.88 17.21
C TYR A 129 -21.76 0.03 16.44
N PRO A 130 -22.18 0.73 15.36
CA PRO A 130 -23.54 0.82 14.81
C PRO A 130 -23.92 -0.28 13.82
N SER A 131 -23.02 -1.23 13.54
CA SER A 131 -23.30 -2.36 12.64
C SER A 131 -22.51 -3.60 13.03
N ALA A 132 -23.07 -4.77 12.73
CA ALA A 132 -22.35 -6.04 12.74
C ALA A 132 -21.14 -6.04 11.80
N PHE A 133 -20.19 -6.95 12.01
CA PHE A 133 -19.02 -7.14 11.14
C PHE A 133 -19.14 -8.40 10.28
N SER A 134 -18.43 -8.45 9.15
CA SER A 134 -18.35 -9.66 8.31
C SER A 134 -16.98 -10.33 8.35
N ASP A 135 -15.94 -9.57 8.72
CA ASP A 135 -14.57 -10.02 8.85
C ASP A 135 -14.14 -9.99 10.33
N TYR A 136 -13.71 -11.13 10.86
CA TYR A 136 -13.22 -11.28 12.22
C TYR A 136 -12.05 -10.36 12.54
N GLY A 137 -11.21 -10.03 11.54
CA GLY A 137 -10.14 -9.04 11.71
C GLY A 137 -10.66 -7.65 12.12
N ALA A 138 -11.96 -7.39 11.95
CA ALA A 138 -12.62 -6.14 12.31
C ALA A 138 -13.52 -6.25 13.57
N VAL A 139 -13.45 -7.36 14.34
CA VAL A 139 -14.29 -7.59 15.53
C VAL A 139 -14.25 -6.42 16.52
N ALA A 140 -13.09 -5.79 16.71
CA ALA A 140 -12.88 -4.69 17.64
C ALA A 140 -13.49 -3.35 17.17
N THR A 141 -13.71 -3.15 15.87
CA THR A 141 -14.04 -1.83 15.30
C THR A 141 -15.39 -1.30 15.77
N ASN A 142 -16.41 -2.16 15.80
CA ASN A 142 -17.78 -1.82 16.20
C ASN A 142 -18.20 -2.48 17.51
N ALA A 143 -17.31 -3.24 18.17
CA ALA A 143 -17.66 -3.88 19.42
C ALA A 143 -17.99 -2.85 20.50
N TYR A 144 -18.97 -3.17 21.33
CA TYR A 144 -19.44 -2.39 22.47
C TYR A 144 -19.85 -3.32 23.60
N GLY A 145 -19.73 -2.84 24.84
CA GLY A 145 -20.28 -3.52 26.01
C GLY A 145 -19.31 -4.45 26.73
N ALA A 146 -19.36 -4.39 28.06
CA ALA A 146 -18.47 -5.12 28.94
C ALA A 146 -19.08 -6.46 29.39
N LEU A 147 -18.33 -7.56 29.28
CA LEU A 147 -18.75 -8.89 29.69
C LEU A 147 -18.81 -8.96 31.22
N GLY A 148 -20.03 -8.87 31.77
CA GLY A 148 -20.28 -8.81 33.21
C GLY A 148 -20.36 -10.17 33.89
N ALA A 149 -20.89 -11.17 33.21
CA ALA A 149 -21.03 -12.52 33.73
C ALA A 149 -20.99 -13.55 32.60
N TRP A 150 -20.41 -14.72 32.86
CA TRP A 150 -20.40 -15.84 31.92
C TRP A 150 -20.29 -17.18 32.64
N SER A 151 -20.70 -18.24 31.96
CA SER A 151 -20.67 -19.63 32.43
C SER A 151 -20.45 -20.56 31.25
N PRO A 152 -19.82 -21.74 31.42
CA PRO A 152 -19.12 -22.22 32.61
C PRO A 152 -17.75 -21.54 32.81
N THR A 153 -17.43 -21.07 34.03
CA THR A 153 -16.18 -20.34 34.31
C THR A 153 -14.92 -21.22 34.46
N SER A 154 -15.10 -22.53 34.55
CA SER A 154 -14.02 -23.50 34.79
C SER A 154 -13.81 -24.46 33.62
N ASP A 155 -14.56 -24.31 32.53
CA ASP A 155 -14.37 -25.11 31.32
C ASP A 155 -13.21 -24.55 30.51
N ASN A 156 -12.29 -25.42 30.10
CA ASN A 156 -11.06 -25.03 29.40
C ASN A 156 -11.29 -24.69 27.91
N HIS A 157 -12.48 -24.94 27.37
CA HIS A 157 -12.83 -24.56 26.00
C HIS A 157 -13.38 -23.14 25.91
N VAL A 158 -13.67 -22.50 27.05
CA VAL A 158 -14.29 -21.18 27.12
C VAL A 158 -13.30 -20.18 27.69
N SER A 159 -13.20 -19.01 27.06
CA SER A 159 -12.37 -17.90 27.56
C SER A 159 -13.02 -16.54 27.27
N PRO A 160 -13.03 -15.60 28.22
CA PRO A 160 -13.31 -14.20 27.93
C PRO A 160 -12.08 -13.50 27.36
N HIS A 161 -12.28 -12.54 26.46
CA HIS A 161 -11.28 -11.60 25.97
C HIS A 161 -11.72 -10.18 26.34
N TYR A 162 -11.02 -9.57 27.29
CA TYR A 162 -11.37 -8.27 27.83
C TYR A 162 -10.68 -7.13 27.08
N GLY A 163 -11.36 -5.99 26.97
CA GLY A 163 -10.78 -4.74 26.48
C GLY A 163 -10.38 -4.77 25.01
N ILE A 164 -11.20 -5.38 24.15
CA ILE A 164 -10.91 -5.47 22.72
C ILE A 164 -10.92 -4.10 22.01
N ASN A 165 -11.45 -3.05 22.65
CA ASN A 165 -11.26 -1.66 22.23
C ASN A 165 -11.38 -0.66 23.40
N ALA A 166 -11.06 0.61 23.12
CA ALA A 166 -11.13 1.72 24.09
C ALA A 166 -12.55 2.08 24.55
N ARG A 167 -13.60 1.49 23.94
CA ARG A 167 -15.01 1.70 24.30
C ARG A 167 -15.48 0.70 25.36
N GLY A 168 -14.56 -0.05 25.97
CA GLY A 168 -14.85 -1.02 27.02
C GLY A 168 -15.55 -2.27 26.50
N ALA A 169 -15.35 -2.61 25.23
CA ALA A 169 -15.93 -3.80 24.63
C ALA A 169 -15.14 -5.06 25.01
N ASP A 170 -15.86 -6.14 25.25
CA ASP A 170 -15.31 -7.47 25.54
C ASP A 170 -15.85 -8.53 24.55
N GLU A 171 -15.21 -9.68 24.48
CA GLU A 171 -15.62 -10.82 23.66
C GLU A 171 -15.67 -12.10 24.50
N TYR A 172 -16.68 -12.94 24.25
CA TYR A 172 -16.78 -14.26 24.85
C TYR A 172 -16.42 -15.32 23.80
N PHE A 173 -15.42 -16.15 24.10
CA PHE A 173 -14.77 -17.03 23.12
C PHE A 173 -14.90 -18.51 23.52
N VAL A 174 -15.18 -19.38 22.54
CA VAL A 174 -15.32 -20.83 22.73
C VAL A 174 -14.53 -21.57 21.64
N GLN A 175 -13.61 -22.46 22.01
CA GLN A 175 -12.75 -23.18 21.07
C GLN A 175 -12.44 -24.61 21.53
N ASP A 176 -12.42 -25.54 20.59
CA ASP A 176 -11.89 -26.90 20.81
C ASP A 176 -11.09 -27.41 19.59
N GLY A 177 -10.15 -28.32 19.83
CA GLY A 177 -9.25 -28.87 18.83
C GLY A 177 -9.72 -30.15 18.14
N LEU A 178 -10.67 -30.91 18.71
CA LEU A 178 -11.08 -32.23 18.17
C LEU A 178 -12.61 -32.43 18.15
N ALA A 179 -13.29 -32.34 19.28
CA ALA A 179 -14.75 -32.29 19.40
C ALA A 179 -15.15 -32.04 20.87
N ALA A 180 -16.06 -31.09 21.09
CA ALA A 180 -16.58 -30.74 22.41
C ALA A 180 -18.09 -30.47 22.38
N THR A 181 -18.77 -30.80 23.46
CA THR A 181 -20.15 -30.37 23.73
C THR A 181 -20.17 -29.65 25.07
N ILE A 182 -20.51 -28.37 25.04
CA ILE A 182 -20.44 -27.46 26.20
C ILE A 182 -21.85 -26.97 26.47
N ALA A 183 -22.43 -27.39 27.59
CA ALA A 183 -23.79 -27.05 27.99
C ALA A 183 -23.78 -26.01 29.12
N GLY A 184 -24.90 -25.31 29.32
CA GLY A 184 -25.03 -24.30 30.37
C GLY A 184 -24.22 -23.04 30.10
N VAL A 185 -24.04 -22.74 28.82
CA VAL A 185 -23.25 -21.59 28.36
C VAL A 185 -24.07 -20.31 28.47
N THR A 186 -23.54 -19.31 29.16
CA THR A 186 -24.12 -17.97 29.22
C THR A 186 -23.03 -16.90 29.08
N ALA A 187 -23.39 -15.77 28.48
CA ALA A 187 -22.54 -14.59 28.41
C ALA A 187 -23.41 -13.33 28.46
N SER A 188 -23.20 -12.48 29.46
CA SER A 188 -23.97 -11.28 29.75
C SER A 188 -23.12 -10.03 29.52
N PHE A 189 -23.53 -9.19 28.58
CA PHE A 189 -22.83 -7.96 28.20
C PHE A 189 -23.57 -6.72 28.69
N ASN A 190 -22.92 -5.92 29.55
CA ASN A 190 -23.40 -4.64 30.02
C ASN A 190 -23.25 -3.57 28.94
N LEU A 191 -24.32 -2.83 28.66
CA LEU A 191 -24.29 -1.70 27.75
C LEU A 191 -24.44 -0.36 28.47
N PRO A 192 -23.78 0.71 27.99
CA PRO A 192 -23.96 2.05 28.52
C PRO A 192 -25.36 2.61 28.18
N LEU A 193 -25.90 3.46 29.07
CA LEU A 193 -27.25 4.03 28.94
C LEU A 193 -27.40 5.04 27.80
N ASP A 194 -26.29 5.54 27.26
CA ASP A 194 -26.28 6.45 26.10
C ASP A 194 -26.69 5.76 24.78
N LEU A 195 -26.73 4.42 24.75
CA LEU A 195 -27.27 3.64 23.64
C LEU A 195 -28.81 3.51 23.68
N LEU A 196 -29.50 3.98 24.72
CA LEU A 196 -30.97 3.98 24.72
C LEU A 196 -31.51 4.78 23.53
N GLY A 197 -32.50 4.20 22.85
CA GLY A 197 -33.04 4.70 21.58
C GLY A 197 -32.24 4.27 20.35
N GLN A 198 -31.15 3.52 20.49
CA GLN A 198 -30.36 2.96 19.38
C GLN A 198 -30.69 1.48 19.13
N THR A 199 -30.19 0.96 18.00
CA THR A 199 -30.21 -0.47 17.67
C THR A 199 -28.81 -1.05 17.79
N VAL A 200 -28.66 -2.13 18.54
CA VAL A 200 -27.41 -2.89 18.71
C VAL A 200 -27.54 -4.27 18.09
N TYR A 201 -26.41 -4.94 17.83
CA TYR A 201 -26.36 -6.23 17.16
C TYR A 201 -25.64 -7.26 18.03
N ALA A 202 -26.35 -8.27 18.50
CA ALA A 202 -25.74 -9.44 19.13
C ALA A 202 -25.24 -10.38 18.03
N GLN A 203 -23.94 -10.66 17.99
CA GLN A 203 -23.32 -11.40 16.90
C GLN A 203 -22.51 -12.58 17.43
N MET A 204 -22.74 -13.76 16.84
CA MET A 204 -21.88 -14.92 16.95
C MET A 204 -21.13 -15.16 15.64
N HIS A 205 -19.81 -15.30 15.72
CA HIS A 205 -18.93 -15.50 14.56
C HIS A 205 -18.21 -16.84 14.67
N VAL A 206 -18.18 -17.63 13.58
CA VAL A 206 -17.57 -18.96 13.55
C VAL A 206 -16.29 -18.92 12.72
N GLY A 207 -15.18 -19.31 13.34
CA GLY A 207 -13.85 -19.36 12.73
C GLY A 207 -13.41 -18.04 12.10
N THR A 208 -12.37 -18.06 11.28
CA THR A 208 -11.97 -16.88 10.49
C THR A 208 -12.87 -16.74 9.28
N ASN A 209 -14.07 -16.19 9.50
CA ASN A 209 -15.03 -15.78 8.46
C ASN A 209 -15.78 -16.96 7.81
N LEU A 210 -16.06 -18.01 8.58
CA LEU A 210 -16.74 -19.20 8.07
C LEU A 210 -18.26 -19.10 8.14
N TYR A 211 -18.79 -18.48 9.20
CA TYR A 211 -20.22 -18.25 9.37
C TYR A 211 -20.51 -17.14 10.40
N ASN A 212 -21.67 -16.52 10.26
CA ASN A 212 -22.14 -15.44 11.12
C ASN A 212 -23.62 -15.60 11.47
N GLN A 213 -23.94 -15.45 12.74
CA GLN A 213 -25.31 -15.35 13.23
C GLN A 213 -25.49 -14.00 13.93
N VAL A 214 -26.43 -13.20 13.45
CA VAL A 214 -26.65 -11.82 13.92
C VAL A 214 -28.12 -11.60 14.27
N ASN A 215 -28.36 -11.04 15.44
CA ASN A 215 -29.68 -10.62 15.90
C ASN A 215 -29.63 -9.14 16.33
N SER A 216 -30.52 -8.31 15.78
CA SER A 216 -30.61 -6.89 16.13
C SER A 216 -31.60 -6.65 17.27
N PHE A 217 -31.25 -5.74 18.18
CA PHE A 217 -32.07 -5.35 19.33
C PHE A 217 -32.18 -3.84 19.41
N TYR A 218 -33.41 -3.33 19.33
CA TYR A 218 -33.70 -1.93 19.64
C TYR A 218 -33.77 -1.76 21.16
N LEU A 219 -33.20 -0.67 21.69
CA LEU A 219 -33.17 -0.35 23.12
C LEU A 219 -34.25 0.69 23.45
N PRO A 220 -35.49 0.27 23.83
CA PRO A 220 -36.65 1.16 23.87
C PRO A 220 -36.75 2.03 25.12
N GLY A 221 -36.01 1.70 26.19
CA GLY A 221 -36.11 2.40 27.46
C GLY A 221 -35.64 3.85 27.42
N SER A 222 -35.97 4.59 28.48
CA SER A 222 -35.51 5.96 28.68
C SER A 222 -34.65 6.05 29.94
N ALA A 223 -33.49 6.70 29.85
CA ALA A 223 -32.67 7.01 31.01
C ALA A 223 -33.40 8.01 31.93
N PRO A 224 -33.05 8.08 33.24
CA PRO A 224 -33.56 9.10 34.13
C PRO A 224 -33.33 10.50 33.55
N PRO A 225 -34.28 11.43 33.69
CA PRO A 225 -34.06 12.80 33.29
C PRO A 225 -32.84 13.32 34.06
N PRO A 226 -31.93 14.05 33.40
CA PRO A 226 -30.84 14.70 34.11
C PRO A 226 -31.43 15.60 35.21
N PRO A 227 -30.77 15.70 36.38
CA PRO A 227 -31.22 16.59 37.44
C PRO A 227 -31.40 18.01 36.91
N PRO A 228 -32.38 18.79 37.43
CA PRO A 228 -32.66 20.13 36.90
C PRO A 228 -31.41 21.01 36.98
N PRO A 229 -31.12 21.77 35.91
CA PRO A 229 -29.94 22.63 35.90
C PRO A 229 -30.08 23.73 36.96
N PRO A 230 -29.00 24.11 37.67
CA PRO A 230 -28.95 25.33 38.45
C PRO A 230 -29.19 26.56 37.54
N PRO A 231 -29.60 27.72 38.09
CA PRO A 231 -29.84 28.93 37.30
C PRO A 231 -28.63 29.27 36.42
N PRO A 232 -28.84 29.79 35.19
CA PRO A 232 -27.75 29.98 34.26
C PRO A 232 -26.71 30.94 34.85
N PRO A 233 -25.44 30.54 34.94
CA PRO A 233 -24.37 31.49 35.12
C PRO A 233 -24.37 32.46 33.93
N PRO A 234 -23.79 33.67 34.07
CA PRO A 234 -23.46 34.48 32.90
C PRO A 234 -22.72 33.62 31.87
N PRO A 235 -22.87 33.87 30.55
CA PRO A 235 -22.08 33.16 29.55
C PRO A 235 -20.61 33.21 30.00
N PRO A 236 -19.89 32.08 29.94
CA PRO A 236 -18.50 32.06 30.35
C PRO A 236 -17.78 33.21 29.61
N PRO A 237 -17.00 34.02 30.33
CA PRO A 237 -16.12 34.98 29.67
C PRO A 237 -15.31 34.25 28.60
N ASN A 238 -15.11 34.89 27.45
CA ASN A 238 -14.27 34.37 26.37
C ASN A 238 -12.96 33.82 26.96
N ALA A 239 -12.67 32.54 26.68
CA ALA A 239 -11.43 31.93 27.12
C ALA A 239 -10.39 32.04 26.00
N PRO A 240 -9.08 31.97 26.30
CA PRO A 240 -8.08 31.83 25.26
C PRO A 240 -8.31 30.52 24.46
N PRO A 241 -7.91 30.47 23.18
CA PRO A 241 -8.06 29.26 22.38
C PRO A 241 -7.20 28.13 22.95
N SER A 242 -7.60 26.89 22.68
CA SER A 242 -6.71 25.72 22.80
C SER A 242 -5.90 25.59 21.53
N ALA A 243 -4.60 25.34 21.67
CA ALA A 243 -3.69 25.13 20.56
C ALA A 243 -2.76 23.95 20.84
N ASP A 244 -2.48 23.19 19.81
CA ASP A 244 -1.43 22.19 19.75
C ASP A 244 -0.93 22.10 18.29
N PHE A 245 0.10 21.32 18.00
CA PHE A 245 0.52 21.07 16.63
C PHE A 245 1.20 19.72 16.45
N SER A 246 1.17 19.27 15.21
CA SER A 246 1.95 18.13 14.73
C SER A 246 2.91 18.58 13.63
N TRP A 247 3.95 17.79 13.38
CA TRP A 247 4.89 18.03 12.29
C TRP A 247 5.16 16.72 11.53
N ASN A 248 5.39 16.85 10.23
CA ASN A 248 5.77 15.72 9.38
C ASN A 248 6.92 16.14 8.44
N PRO A 249 7.98 15.33 8.31
CA PRO A 249 8.23 14.07 9.03
C PRO A 249 8.49 14.27 10.53
N THR A 250 8.24 13.26 11.38
CA THR A 250 8.45 13.36 12.85
C THR A 250 9.92 13.33 13.26
N ALA A 251 10.82 12.97 12.33
CA ALA A 251 12.26 13.01 12.47
C ALA A 251 12.88 13.54 11.17
N GLY A 252 14.06 14.16 11.27
CA GLY A 252 14.79 14.67 10.11
C GLY A 252 16.12 15.31 10.48
N ASP A 253 16.81 15.77 9.46
CA ASP A 253 18.11 16.43 9.56
C ASP A 253 18.07 17.87 9.03
N THR A 254 19.23 18.52 8.92
CA THR A 254 19.31 19.92 8.48
C THR A 254 18.90 20.17 7.01
N ASN A 255 18.64 19.12 6.21
CA ASN A 255 18.10 19.22 4.85
C ASN A 255 16.59 18.96 4.80
N THR A 256 15.98 18.58 5.91
CA THR A 256 14.58 18.18 5.96
C THR A 256 13.66 19.42 6.02
N ALA A 257 12.69 19.49 5.11
CA ALA A 257 11.60 20.46 5.18
C ALA A 257 10.45 19.88 6.01
N PHE A 258 10.28 20.41 7.23
CA PHE A 258 9.21 19.99 8.13
C PHE A 258 7.94 20.76 7.83
N THR A 259 6.82 20.06 7.68
CA THR A 259 5.49 20.66 7.58
C THR A 259 4.81 20.60 8.94
N PHE A 260 4.57 21.75 9.53
CA PHE A 260 3.88 21.96 10.79
C PHE A 260 2.40 22.20 10.55
N THR A 261 1.54 21.53 11.29
CA THR A 261 0.08 21.69 11.23
C THR A 261 -0.45 21.96 12.63
N ALA A 262 -0.91 23.19 12.84
CA ALA A 262 -1.59 23.63 14.05
C ALA A 262 -2.98 23.00 14.15
N THR A 263 -3.33 22.56 15.35
CA THR A 263 -4.68 22.14 15.73
C THR A 263 -5.19 23.12 16.76
N VAL A 264 -6.22 23.89 16.40
CA VAL A 264 -6.77 24.95 17.25
C VAL A 264 -8.28 24.78 17.43
N SER A 265 -8.76 25.14 18.61
CA SER A 265 -10.19 25.16 18.94
C SER A 265 -10.47 26.23 19.99
N ASP A 266 -11.64 26.84 19.95
CA ASP A 266 -12.03 27.90 20.87
C ASP A 266 -13.52 27.76 21.26
N ASP A 267 -13.94 28.34 22.39
CA ASP A 267 -15.32 28.27 22.85
C ASP A 267 -16.27 29.21 22.11
N GLN A 268 -15.75 30.29 21.49
CA GLN A 268 -16.53 31.32 20.80
C GLN A 268 -16.11 31.55 19.35
N ASP A 269 -14.90 31.12 18.97
CA ASP A 269 -14.34 31.28 17.61
C ASP A 269 -14.24 29.97 16.82
N PRO A 270 -14.67 29.94 15.53
CA PRO A 270 -14.39 28.81 14.65
C PRO A 270 -12.89 28.70 14.37
N PRO A 271 -12.31 27.50 14.17
CA PRO A 271 -10.88 27.33 13.89
C PRO A 271 -10.32 28.21 12.75
N SER A 272 -11.15 28.55 11.76
CA SER A 272 -10.78 29.39 10.63
C SER A 272 -10.61 30.88 10.95
N SER A 273 -11.10 31.38 12.10
CA SER A 273 -10.88 32.78 12.54
C SER A 273 -9.66 32.92 13.45
N ILE A 274 -9.20 31.83 14.06
CA ILE A 274 -8.01 31.82 14.93
C ILE A 274 -6.76 32.03 14.06
N GLN A 275 -5.93 32.99 14.47
CA GLN A 275 -4.64 33.23 13.83
C GLN A 275 -3.53 32.52 14.61
N VAL A 276 -2.52 32.04 13.90
CA VAL A 276 -1.34 31.40 14.48
C VAL A 276 -0.05 32.06 14.02
N ARG A 277 0.99 31.95 14.84
CA ARG A 277 2.38 32.29 14.50
C ARG A 277 3.37 31.37 15.20
N TRP A 278 4.59 31.32 14.68
CA TRP A 278 5.62 30.39 15.10
C TRP A 278 6.88 31.13 15.55
N ASP A 279 7.47 30.63 16.63
CA ASP A 279 8.85 30.85 17.04
C ASP A 279 9.55 29.50 16.86
N TRP A 280 10.46 29.41 15.89
CA TRP A 280 11.08 28.16 15.46
C TRP A 280 12.17 27.70 16.43
N ASN A 281 12.78 28.61 17.19
CA ASN A 281 13.93 28.30 18.03
C ASN A 281 13.66 28.46 19.54
N GLY A 282 12.51 29.00 19.91
CA GLY A 282 12.10 29.23 21.29
C GLY A 282 12.85 30.39 21.95
N ASP A 283 13.39 31.33 21.18
CA ASP A 283 14.16 32.47 21.71
C ASP A 283 13.28 33.61 22.24
N GLY A 284 11.96 33.50 22.08
CA GLY A 284 10.98 34.49 22.49
C GLY A 284 10.69 35.56 21.42
N THR A 285 11.30 35.44 20.24
CA THR A 285 11.02 36.26 19.06
C THR A 285 10.20 35.47 18.06
N TRP A 286 9.10 36.05 17.58
CA TRP A 286 8.25 35.40 16.58
C TRP A 286 8.86 35.50 15.18
N ASP A 287 9.12 34.36 14.56
CA ASP A 287 9.69 34.26 13.21
C ASP A 287 8.67 34.46 12.10
N THR A 288 7.39 34.23 12.40
CA THR A 288 6.30 34.44 11.44
C THR A 288 5.32 35.51 11.92
N SER A 289 4.72 36.21 10.94
CA SER A 289 3.52 37.04 11.19
C SER A 289 2.31 36.17 11.53
N TRP A 290 1.30 36.78 12.15
CA TRP A 290 -0.02 36.15 12.35
C TRP A 290 -0.66 35.74 11.02
N SER A 291 -1.25 34.54 10.99
CA SER A 291 -1.90 33.97 9.82
C SER A 291 -3.05 33.06 10.20
N THR A 292 -4.15 33.04 9.44
CA THR A 292 -5.21 32.04 9.58
C THR A 292 -4.87 30.71 8.87
N THR A 293 -3.77 30.65 8.12
CA THR A 293 -3.26 29.41 7.55
C THR A 293 -2.59 28.59 8.66
N GLN A 294 -3.22 27.48 9.05
CA GLN A 294 -2.78 26.62 10.14
C GLN A 294 -1.59 25.70 9.80
N THR A 295 -1.00 25.85 8.61
CA THR A 295 0.17 25.07 8.17
C THR A 295 1.35 25.96 7.85
N ALA A 296 2.55 25.55 8.24
CA ALA A 296 3.80 26.23 7.92
C ALA A 296 4.90 25.22 7.56
N GLN A 297 5.81 25.60 6.67
CA GLN A 297 7.01 24.81 6.37
C GLN A 297 8.24 25.51 6.93
N HIS A 298 9.13 24.74 7.57
CA HIS A 298 10.40 25.24 8.09
C HIS A 298 11.51 24.20 7.96
N THR A 299 12.74 24.69 7.75
CA THR A 299 13.96 23.88 7.69
C THR A 299 14.97 24.48 8.66
N PHE A 300 15.53 23.63 9.52
CA PHE A 300 16.51 24.04 10.52
C PHE A 300 17.93 23.96 9.98
N GLY A 301 18.66 25.08 10.01
CA GLY A 301 19.99 25.18 9.40
C GLY A 301 21.14 24.58 10.20
N SER A 302 20.90 24.00 11.38
CA SER A 302 21.94 23.40 12.23
C SER A 302 21.37 22.23 13.03
N PRO A 303 22.19 21.22 13.38
CA PRO A 303 21.71 20.13 14.21
C PRO A 303 21.60 20.55 15.67
N ALA A 304 20.40 20.41 16.23
CA ALA A 304 20.08 20.73 17.61
C ALA A 304 18.68 20.20 17.96
N ASP A 305 18.35 20.21 19.25
CA ASP A 305 16.97 20.14 19.70
C ASP A 305 16.38 21.56 19.68
N TYR A 306 15.38 21.79 18.84
CA TYR A 306 14.66 23.06 18.73
C TYR A 306 13.37 23.01 19.52
N THR A 307 13.15 23.97 20.42
CA THR A 307 11.85 24.14 21.07
C THR A 307 10.99 25.02 20.18
N VAL A 308 10.16 24.41 19.34
CA VAL A 308 9.24 25.14 18.47
C VAL A 308 8.03 25.57 19.30
N VAL A 309 7.69 26.85 19.25
CA VAL A 309 6.55 27.43 19.96
C VAL A 309 5.52 27.92 18.95
N LEU A 310 4.31 27.39 19.07
CA LEU A 310 3.11 27.89 18.41
C LEU A 310 2.41 28.87 19.35
N GLU A 311 2.01 30.04 18.85
CA GLU A 311 1.01 30.87 19.52
C GLU A 311 -0.25 30.97 18.66
N ALA A 312 -1.40 30.82 19.31
CA ALA A 312 -2.71 31.04 18.72
C ALA A 312 -3.39 32.25 19.37
N ILE A 313 -4.11 33.05 18.59
CA ILE A 313 -4.90 34.19 19.05
C ILE A 313 -6.32 34.11 18.49
N ASP A 314 -7.30 34.31 19.36
CA ASP A 314 -8.71 34.37 18.99
C ASP A 314 -9.11 35.76 18.47
N SER A 315 -10.39 35.96 18.13
CA SER A 315 -10.90 37.25 17.68
C SER A 315 -11.04 38.29 18.81
N GLY A 316 -11.07 37.84 20.07
CA GLY A 316 -11.09 38.64 21.29
C GLY A 316 -9.71 39.17 21.73
N GLY A 317 -8.63 38.69 21.10
CA GLY A 317 -7.25 39.04 21.39
C GLY A 317 -6.60 38.23 22.51
N LEU A 318 -7.22 37.14 22.97
CA LEU A 318 -6.63 36.23 23.96
C LEU A 318 -5.72 35.21 23.28
N THR A 319 -4.60 34.89 23.91
CA THR A 319 -3.58 33.99 23.35
C THR A 319 -3.30 32.77 24.20
N THR A 320 -2.92 31.69 23.53
CA THR A 320 -2.37 30.47 24.10
C THR A 320 -1.10 30.08 23.35
N THR A 321 -0.16 29.45 24.05
CA THR A 321 1.03 28.87 23.43
C THR A 321 1.07 27.36 23.63
N ALA A 322 1.65 26.66 22.67
CA ALA A 322 2.01 25.24 22.74
C ALA A 322 3.45 25.08 22.26
N SER A 323 4.21 24.18 22.87
CA SER A 323 5.61 23.97 22.50
C SER A 323 5.96 22.49 22.42
N HIS A 324 6.71 22.11 21.39
CA HIS A 324 7.29 20.78 21.25
C HIS A 324 8.78 20.86 20.95
N VAL A 325 9.52 19.87 21.45
CA VAL A 325 10.95 19.73 21.15
C VAL A 325 11.10 18.88 19.89
N ILE A 326 11.85 19.40 18.92
CA ILE A 326 12.12 18.75 17.64
C ILE A 326 13.61 18.52 17.53
N SER A 327 14.00 17.25 17.54
CA SER A 327 15.38 16.85 17.37
C SER A 327 15.75 16.87 15.89
N VAL A 328 16.68 17.75 15.54
CA VAL A 328 17.24 17.86 14.19
C VAL A 328 18.63 17.25 14.21
N ALA A 329 18.79 16.14 13.50
CA ALA A 329 20.08 15.48 13.36
C ALA A 329 21.02 16.31 12.47
N PRO A 330 22.35 16.11 12.58
CA PRO A 330 23.26 16.57 11.53
C PRO A 330 22.79 16.01 10.19
N ALA A 331 22.84 16.82 9.13
CA ALA A 331 22.71 16.29 7.78
C ALA A 331 23.53 15.01 7.71
N GLN A 332 22.84 13.90 7.44
CA GLN A 332 23.59 12.68 7.22
C GLN A 332 24.51 12.98 6.04
N PRO A 333 25.83 12.71 6.14
CA PRO A 333 26.60 12.65 4.91
C PRO A 333 25.84 11.65 4.04
N VAL A 334 25.42 12.07 2.84
CA VAL A 334 24.89 11.15 1.86
C VAL A 334 25.96 10.09 1.62
N THR A 335 25.89 8.98 2.36
CA THR A 335 26.50 7.75 1.92
C THR A 335 25.73 7.44 0.66
N ALA A 336 26.31 7.74 -0.50
CA ALA A 336 25.67 7.52 -1.78
C ALA A 336 25.02 6.13 -1.77
N SER A 337 23.69 6.09 -1.86
CA SER A 337 22.96 4.84 -2.04
C SER A 337 23.46 4.17 -3.31
N TRP A 338 23.43 2.84 -3.30
CA TRP A 338 23.88 2.06 -4.43
C TRP A 338 22.69 1.42 -5.11
N ASP A 339 22.72 1.47 -6.42
CA ASP A 339 21.57 1.18 -7.23
C ASP A 339 22.02 0.27 -8.35
N VAL A 340 21.74 -1.02 -8.17
CA VAL A 340 22.33 -2.12 -8.94
C VAL A 340 21.35 -2.54 -10.03
N TYR A 341 21.76 -2.37 -11.28
CA TYR A 341 21.00 -2.76 -12.47
C TYR A 341 21.53 -4.09 -13.00
N LEU A 342 20.81 -5.17 -12.68
CA LEU A 342 21.06 -6.51 -13.20
C LEU A 342 20.23 -6.72 -14.46
N HIS A 343 20.85 -7.22 -15.53
CA HIS A 343 20.14 -7.52 -16.77
C HIS A 343 20.86 -8.57 -17.63
N ALA A 344 20.15 -9.13 -18.61
CA ALA A 344 20.65 -10.23 -19.43
C ALA A 344 21.62 -9.73 -20.51
N HIS A 345 21.29 -8.62 -21.18
CA HIS A 345 22.03 -8.08 -22.31
C HIS A 345 22.17 -6.55 -22.23
N GLU A 346 23.09 -6.02 -23.02
CA GLU A 346 23.60 -4.66 -22.95
C GLU A 346 22.60 -3.54 -23.26
N ASP A 347 21.45 -3.88 -23.86
CA ASP A 347 20.36 -2.97 -24.23
C ASP A 347 19.18 -2.97 -23.25
N ASP A 348 19.13 -3.93 -22.33
CA ASP A 348 17.96 -4.18 -21.48
C ASP A 348 17.67 -2.99 -20.54
N TRP A 349 18.70 -2.43 -19.90
CA TRP A 349 18.51 -1.39 -18.89
C TRP A 349 18.07 -0.05 -19.49
N GLN A 350 18.51 0.27 -20.71
CA GLN A 350 18.03 1.43 -21.47
C GLN A 350 16.55 1.26 -21.83
N LEU A 351 16.13 0.04 -22.13
CA LEU A 351 14.78 -0.27 -22.58
C LEU A 351 13.77 -0.39 -21.44
N TRP A 352 14.16 -0.90 -20.29
CA TRP A 352 13.19 -1.32 -19.28
C TRP A 352 13.48 -0.84 -17.87
N GLN A 353 14.72 -0.49 -17.54
CA GLN A 353 15.11 0.01 -16.21
C GLN A 353 15.47 1.51 -16.22
N SER A 354 15.22 2.16 -17.36
CA SER A 354 15.28 3.61 -17.53
C SER A 354 13.87 4.11 -17.80
N PRO A 355 13.47 5.31 -17.32
CA PRO A 355 14.30 6.36 -16.71
C PRO A 355 14.57 6.25 -15.21
N MET A 356 14.27 5.14 -14.52
CA MET A 356 14.64 4.98 -13.10
C MET A 356 16.14 5.20 -12.89
N SER A 357 17.00 4.48 -13.61
CA SER A 357 18.47 4.66 -13.60
C SER A 357 18.94 6.11 -13.75
N TYR A 358 18.26 6.88 -14.61
CA TYR A 358 18.55 8.31 -14.77
C TYR A 358 18.20 9.11 -13.52
N LYS A 359 17.02 8.88 -12.94
CA LYS A 359 16.58 9.57 -11.72
C LYS A 359 17.52 9.28 -10.56
N ASP A 360 17.92 8.03 -10.40
CA ASP A 360 18.80 7.63 -9.30
C ASP A 360 20.18 8.29 -9.45
N TYR A 361 20.71 8.35 -10.68
CA TYR A 361 21.91 9.15 -10.93
C TYR A 361 21.70 10.66 -10.67
N GLN A 362 20.56 11.25 -11.05
CA GLN A 362 20.29 12.66 -10.73
C GLN A 362 20.15 12.90 -9.22
N ASN A 363 19.69 11.91 -8.46
CA ASN A 363 19.53 11.96 -7.00
C ASN A 363 20.87 11.82 -6.24
N GLY A 364 21.97 11.55 -6.94
CA GLY A 364 23.29 11.41 -6.33
C GLY A 364 23.70 9.97 -6.03
N GLU A 365 22.95 8.98 -6.51
CA GLU A 365 23.21 7.55 -6.23
C GLU A 365 24.37 7.00 -7.07
N ASN A 366 25.04 5.98 -6.56
CA ASN A 366 26.05 5.22 -7.29
C ASN A 366 25.36 4.11 -8.08
N LEU A 367 25.66 4.01 -9.38
CA LEU A 367 25.07 2.98 -10.23
C LEU A 367 26.05 1.84 -10.49
N LEU A 368 25.56 0.61 -10.34
CA LEU A 368 26.29 -0.61 -10.67
C LEU A 368 25.51 -1.41 -11.71
N PHE A 369 25.98 -1.44 -12.95
CA PHE A 369 25.39 -2.24 -14.02
C PHE A 369 26.08 -3.60 -14.08
N ILE A 370 25.31 -4.69 -14.15
CA ILE A 370 25.85 -6.05 -14.29
C ILE A 370 25.11 -6.76 -15.42
N THR A 371 25.83 -6.98 -16.52
CA THR A 371 25.34 -7.66 -17.71
C THR A 371 25.80 -9.12 -17.70
N ALA A 372 24.83 -10.05 -17.68
CA ALA A 372 25.11 -11.47 -17.51
C ALA A 372 25.62 -12.14 -18.80
N THR A 373 24.97 -11.92 -19.94
CA THR A 373 25.35 -12.51 -21.22
C THR A 373 26.05 -11.49 -22.10
N ALA A 374 26.67 -11.96 -23.18
CA ALA A 374 27.36 -11.11 -24.15
C ALA A 374 26.44 -10.54 -25.25
N GLY A 375 25.14 -10.91 -25.24
CA GLY A 375 24.20 -10.57 -26.32
C GLY A 375 24.71 -10.94 -27.72
N ASP A 376 25.54 -11.99 -27.82
CA ASP A 376 26.31 -12.29 -29.01
C ASP A 376 25.42 -12.82 -30.15
N GLY A 377 24.23 -13.34 -29.84
CA GLY A 377 23.31 -13.90 -30.83
C GLY A 377 23.97 -14.99 -31.71
N GLY A 378 24.97 -15.71 -31.17
CA GLY A 378 25.78 -16.68 -31.87
C GLY A 378 26.86 -16.09 -32.79
N GLN A 379 27.09 -14.78 -32.77
CA GLN A 379 28.09 -14.10 -33.59
C GLN A 379 29.45 -14.01 -32.88
N GLY A 380 30.48 -13.59 -33.62
CA GLY A 380 31.85 -13.48 -33.09
C GLY A 380 32.07 -12.25 -32.21
N ALA A 381 33.32 -12.10 -31.74
CA ALA A 381 33.69 -11.06 -30.77
C ALA A 381 33.37 -9.62 -31.17
N SER A 382 33.38 -9.31 -32.48
CA SER A 382 33.00 -7.99 -32.97
C SER A 382 31.56 -7.59 -32.57
N ARG A 383 30.66 -8.56 -32.39
CA ARG A 383 29.27 -8.31 -31.99
C ARG A 383 29.20 -7.91 -30.52
N TRP A 384 29.63 -8.79 -29.62
CA TRP A 384 29.49 -8.54 -28.20
C TRP A 384 30.38 -7.37 -27.74
N GLN A 385 31.58 -7.19 -28.30
CA GLN A 385 32.42 -6.02 -27.99
C GLN A 385 31.77 -4.70 -28.41
N ALA A 386 31.02 -4.70 -29.53
CA ALA A 386 30.27 -3.52 -29.95
C ALA A 386 29.06 -3.25 -29.03
N ARG A 387 28.40 -4.30 -28.52
CA ARG A 387 27.32 -4.16 -27.54
C ARG A 387 27.83 -3.62 -26.20
N GLU A 388 28.95 -4.12 -25.68
CA GLU A 388 29.59 -3.57 -24.48
C GLU A 388 29.94 -2.09 -24.67
N ALA A 389 30.56 -1.74 -25.80
CA ALA A 389 30.88 -0.35 -26.13
C ALA A 389 29.62 0.53 -26.25
N GLY A 390 28.53 -0.03 -26.79
CA GLY A 390 27.22 0.61 -26.85
C GLY A 390 26.64 0.88 -25.47
N GLN A 391 26.68 -0.09 -24.55
CA GLN A 391 26.22 0.11 -23.17
C GLN A 391 27.01 1.22 -22.49
N GLU A 392 28.33 1.23 -22.64
CA GLU A 392 29.16 2.31 -22.09
C GLU A 392 28.86 3.67 -22.76
N ALA A 393 28.44 3.70 -24.03
CA ALA A 393 27.97 4.95 -24.64
C ALA A 393 26.67 5.46 -23.99
N SER A 394 25.75 4.56 -23.62
CA SER A 394 24.57 4.89 -22.82
C SER A 394 24.93 5.39 -21.42
N VAL A 395 25.89 4.75 -20.73
CA VAL A 395 26.39 5.18 -19.42
C VAL A 395 26.97 6.60 -19.51
N ARG A 396 27.79 6.89 -20.53
CA ARG A 396 28.31 8.24 -20.78
C ARG A 396 27.19 9.26 -21.06
N ALA A 397 26.15 8.86 -21.79
CA ALA A 397 25.00 9.72 -22.05
C ALA A 397 24.18 10.02 -20.78
N LEU A 398 24.10 9.05 -19.85
CA LEU A 398 23.44 9.20 -18.55
C LEU A 398 24.27 10.06 -17.59
N ALA A 399 25.57 9.77 -17.46
CA ALA A 399 26.44 10.39 -16.47
C ALA A 399 26.95 11.79 -16.87
N GLY A 400 26.97 12.08 -18.17
CA GLY A 400 27.51 13.30 -18.75
C GLY A 400 28.95 13.12 -19.25
N ALA A 401 29.33 13.91 -20.25
CA ALA A 401 30.62 13.77 -20.92
C ALA A 401 31.82 14.29 -20.09
N GLY A 402 33.01 13.77 -20.38
CA GLY A 402 34.28 14.28 -19.87
C GLY A 402 34.71 13.74 -18.50
N LEU A 403 34.05 12.70 -17.99
CA LEU A 403 34.45 12.04 -16.75
C LEU A 403 35.64 11.09 -16.98
N ALA A 404 36.36 10.80 -15.91
CA ALA A 404 37.46 9.84 -15.93
C ALA A 404 36.94 8.42 -16.22
N GLU A 405 37.72 7.64 -16.94
CA GLU A 405 37.28 6.34 -17.45
C GLU A 405 38.40 5.32 -17.33
N SER A 406 38.06 4.10 -16.93
CA SER A 406 39.02 2.99 -16.84
C SER A 406 38.34 1.66 -17.09
N SER A 407 39.10 0.67 -17.55
CA SER A 407 38.62 -0.69 -17.73
C SER A 407 39.70 -1.70 -17.41
N SER A 408 39.30 -2.80 -16.77
CA SER A 408 40.21 -3.87 -16.38
C SER A 408 39.44 -5.13 -16.02
N SER A 409 40.12 -6.28 -16.10
CA SER A 409 39.64 -7.49 -15.44
C SER A 409 39.88 -7.41 -13.94
N VAL A 410 38.86 -7.73 -13.14
CA VAL A 410 38.94 -7.79 -11.67
C VAL A 410 38.56 -9.18 -11.18
N SER A 411 39.20 -9.61 -10.09
CA SER A 411 38.90 -10.90 -9.44
C SER A 411 37.76 -10.73 -8.45
N ILE A 412 36.62 -11.34 -8.73
CA ILE A 412 35.45 -11.36 -7.87
C ILE A 412 35.35 -12.73 -7.20
N CYS A 413 35.24 -12.76 -5.87
CA CYS A 413 35.25 -13.99 -5.11
C CYS A 413 34.09 -14.09 -4.11
N TYR A 414 33.55 -15.29 -3.92
CA TYR A 414 32.67 -15.64 -2.79
C TYR A 414 33.25 -16.81 -1.99
N THR A 415 32.75 -17.02 -0.77
CA THR A 415 33.32 -18.00 0.18
C THR A 415 32.31 -19.03 0.72
N ALA A 416 31.04 -18.98 0.30
CA ALA A 416 29.95 -19.79 0.86
C ALA A 416 30.17 -21.32 0.79
N VAL A 417 30.91 -21.81 -0.21
CA VAL A 417 31.22 -23.25 -0.38
C VAL A 417 32.73 -23.50 -0.52
N GLY A 418 33.54 -22.61 0.07
CA GLY A 418 34.97 -22.47 -0.23
C GLY A 418 35.21 -21.23 -1.12
N GLN A 419 36.45 -20.75 -1.16
CA GLN A 419 36.79 -19.58 -1.97
C GLN A 419 36.75 -19.95 -3.45
N VAL A 420 35.83 -19.35 -4.19
CA VAL A 420 35.76 -19.41 -5.65
C VAL A 420 35.93 -17.99 -6.17
N CYS A 421 36.77 -17.81 -7.19
CA CYS A 421 37.09 -16.52 -7.78
C CYS A 421 36.95 -16.57 -9.30
N HIS A 422 36.31 -15.55 -9.87
CA HIS A 422 36.17 -15.36 -11.31
C HIS A 422 36.80 -14.04 -11.74
N SER A 423 37.47 -14.04 -12.89
CA SER A 423 38.01 -12.82 -13.50
C SER A 423 36.92 -12.24 -14.40
N ILE A 424 36.37 -11.07 -14.04
CA ILE A 424 35.27 -10.44 -14.76
C ILE A 424 35.71 -9.10 -15.32
N TRP A 425 35.31 -8.79 -16.55
CA TRP A 425 35.60 -7.51 -17.17
C TRP A 425 34.76 -6.41 -16.52
N HIS A 426 35.43 -5.34 -16.09
CA HIS A 426 34.83 -4.23 -15.39
C HIS A 426 35.23 -2.90 -16.03
N TYR A 427 34.30 -1.95 -15.98
CA TYR A 427 34.43 -0.60 -16.50
C TYR A 427 34.03 0.42 -15.43
N THR A 428 34.77 1.51 -15.28
CA THR A 428 34.38 2.66 -14.46
C THR A 428 34.22 3.89 -15.32
N TYR A 429 33.15 4.65 -15.12
CA TYR A 429 32.98 5.97 -15.71
C TYR A 429 32.58 6.99 -14.63
N GLY A 430 33.42 8.01 -14.44
CA GLY A 430 33.34 8.87 -13.27
C GLY A 430 33.62 8.12 -11.96
N ASP A 431 33.16 8.71 -10.86
CA ASP A 431 33.28 8.18 -9.50
C ASP A 431 32.01 7.45 -9.02
N ARG A 432 30.98 7.40 -9.88
CA ARG A 432 29.62 6.97 -9.50
C ARG A 432 28.98 5.93 -10.43
N THR A 433 29.67 5.47 -11.47
CA THR A 433 29.14 4.39 -12.34
C THR A 433 30.17 3.30 -12.57
N ILE A 434 29.70 2.06 -12.46
CA ILE A 434 30.50 0.85 -12.67
C ILE A 434 29.69 -0.12 -13.53
N SER A 435 30.31 -0.71 -14.55
CA SER A 435 29.71 -1.77 -15.37
C SER A 435 30.52 -3.06 -15.28
N PHE A 436 29.83 -4.18 -15.15
CA PHE A 436 30.39 -5.53 -15.23
C PHE A 436 29.84 -6.29 -16.43
N PHE A 437 30.73 -6.96 -17.16
CA PHE A 437 30.37 -7.81 -18.29
C PHE A 437 30.85 -9.23 -18.03
N MET A 438 29.92 -10.14 -17.75
CA MET A 438 30.22 -11.55 -17.45
C MET A 438 30.44 -12.38 -18.72
N ARG A 439 30.00 -11.87 -19.88
CA ARG A 439 30.24 -12.43 -21.22
C ARG A 439 29.80 -13.88 -21.40
N LEU A 440 28.69 -14.26 -20.74
CA LEU A 440 28.13 -15.60 -20.92
C LEU A 440 27.46 -15.74 -22.30
N PRO A 441 27.44 -16.95 -22.89
CA PRO A 441 26.75 -17.19 -24.16
C PRO A 441 25.27 -16.79 -24.11
N ASP A 442 24.82 -16.06 -25.12
CA ASP A 442 23.41 -15.74 -25.36
C ASP A 442 22.62 -17.04 -25.60
N GLY A 443 21.50 -17.16 -24.88
CA GLY A 443 20.64 -18.32 -24.90
C GLY A 443 19.63 -18.33 -26.04
N ASN A 444 19.59 -17.31 -26.89
CA ASN A 444 18.49 -17.04 -27.81
C ASN A 444 17.17 -16.80 -27.04
N LEU A 445 16.09 -16.47 -27.76
CA LEU A 445 14.77 -16.21 -27.16
C LEU A 445 14.29 -17.36 -26.24
N ASP A 446 14.58 -18.61 -26.61
CA ASP A 446 14.08 -19.83 -25.97
C ASP A 446 15.05 -20.48 -24.98
N GLY A 447 16.27 -19.97 -24.84
CA GLY A 447 17.31 -20.56 -23.99
C GLY A 447 18.06 -21.73 -24.65
N GLY A 448 17.78 -22.02 -25.93
CA GLY A 448 18.43 -23.10 -26.67
C GLY A 448 19.92 -22.87 -26.98
N GLY A 449 20.37 -21.62 -26.96
CA GLY A 449 21.72 -21.21 -27.35
C GLY A 449 21.97 -21.32 -28.85
N PHE A 450 23.21 -21.09 -29.27
CA PHE A 450 23.62 -21.08 -30.68
C PHE A 450 24.64 -22.18 -30.99
N ALA A 451 24.68 -22.65 -32.24
CA ALA A 451 25.62 -23.69 -32.65
C ALA A 451 27.09 -23.26 -32.46
N SER A 452 27.39 -21.97 -32.62
CA SER A 452 28.72 -21.38 -32.41
C SER A 452 29.17 -21.41 -30.95
N THR A 453 28.23 -21.42 -30.01
CA THR A 453 28.48 -21.53 -28.56
C THR A 453 28.31 -22.97 -28.05
N GLY A 454 28.20 -23.95 -28.95
CA GLY A 454 27.93 -25.35 -28.58
C GLY A 454 26.54 -25.58 -28.00
N PHE A 455 25.61 -24.64 -28.22
CA PHE A 455 24.30 -24.59 -27.58
C PHE A 455 24.34 -24.45 -26.05
N HIS A 456 25.46 -23.97 -25.49
CA HIS A 456 25.52 -23.62 -24.08
C HIS A 456 24.78 -22.30 -23.83
N SER A 457 24.11 -22.18 -22.69
CA SER A 457 23.35 -20.97 -22.35
C SER A 457 23.14 -20.81 -20.84
N LEU A 458 22.90 -19.57 -20.41
CA LEU A 458 22.60 -19.26 -19.00
C LEU A 458 21.34 -20.01 -18.47
N PRO A 459 20.23 -20.12 -19.23
CA PRO A 459 19.06 -20.90 -18.82
C PRO A 459 19.36 -22.39 -18.67
N LYS A 460 20.23 -22.97 -19.51
CA LYS A 460 20.64 -24.37 -19.37
C LYS A 460 21.50 -24.61 -18.15
N LEU A 461 22.36 -23.66 -17.76
CA LEU A 461 23.07 -23.72 -16.48
C LEU A 461 22.10 -23.66 -15.30
N ARG A 462 21.12 -22.74 -15.33
CA ARG A 462 20.08 -22.62 -14.31
C ARG A 462 19.28 -23.91 -14.14
N ASP A 463 18.86 -24.50 -15.25
CA ASP A 463 17.98 -25.67 -15.28
C ASP A 463 18.74 -27.00 -15.11
N GLY A 464 20.06 -26.96 -14.92
CA GLY A 464 20.92 -28.13 -14.73
C GLY A 464 21.13 -28.97 -15.98
N GLN A 465 20.86 -28.42 -17.17
CA GLN A 465 21.14 -29.05 -18.46
C GLN A 465 22.61 -28.89 -18.85
N ASP A 466 23.22 -27.76 -18.51
CA ASP A 466 24.65 -27.55 -18.56
C ASP A 466 25.25 -27.70 -17.15
N LEU A 467 26.32 -28.50 -17.03
CA LEU A 467 27.06 -28.66 -15.76
C LEU A 467 28.04 -27.50 -15.53
N THR A 468 28.47 -26.84 -16.59
CA THR A 468 29.39 -25.71 -16.55
C THR A 468 29.07 -24.75 -17.67
N LEU A 469 29.34 -23.46 -17.47
CA LEU A 469 29.19 -22.44 -18.51
C LEU A 469 30.43 -21.53 -18.53
N ALA A 470 31.12 -21.49 -19.66
CA ALA A 470 32.30 -20.64 -19.84
C ALA A 470 31.92 -19.30 -20.49
N ALA A 471 32.57 -18.22 -20.05
CA ALA A 471 32.50 -16.93 -20.74
C ALA A 471 33.12 -17.05 -22.15
N LEU A 472 32.61 -16.28 -23.11
CA LEU A 472 33.03 -16.37 -24.53
C LEU A 472 34.52 -16.06 -24.75
N ASP A 473 35.14 -15.30 -23.85
CA ASP A 473 36.57 -14.96 -23.87
C ASP A 473 37.42 -15.90 -22.99
N ASN A 474 36.82 -16.93 -22.40
CA ASN A 474 37.41 -17.88 -21.44
C ASN A 474 37.94 -17.22 -20.16
N SER A 475 37.49 -16.03 -19.80
CA SER A 475 37.90 -15.32 -18.57
C SER A 475 37.38 -15.99 -17.29
N ALA A 476 36.24 -16.67 -17.37
CA ALA A 476 35.59 -17.36 -16.26
C ALA A 476 34.88 -18.64 -16.74
N THR A 477 34.71 -19.61 -15.83
CA THR A 477 33.87 -20.80 -16.04
C THR A 477 33.08 -21.06 -14.78
N TYR A 478 31.76 -20.96 -14.88
CA TYR A 478 30.83 -21.18 -13.78
C TYR A 478 30.48 -22.66 -13.72
N VAL A 479 30.72 -23.31 -12.58
CA VAL A 479 30.60 -24.77 -12.43
C VAL A 479 29.26 -25.24 -11.87
N SER A 480 28.33 -24.30 -11.63
CA SER A 480 26.95 -24.58 -11.24
C SER A 480 26.10 -23.31 -11.31
N TRP A 481 24.78 -23.47 -11.19
CA TRP A 481 23.88 -22.32 -10.98
C TRP A 481 24.23 -21.49 -9.74
N ALA A 482 24.62 -22.17 -8.65
CA ALA A 482 25.04 -21.51 -7.42
C ALA A 482 26.31 -20.68 -7.60
N ASP A 483 27.25 -21.19 -8.38
CA ASP A 483 28.46 -20.46 -8.71
C ASP A 483 28.15 -19.14 -9.43
N PHE A 484 27.21 -19.16 -10.37
CA PHE A 484 26.76 -17.95 -11.06
C PHE A 484 26.11 -16.92 -10.12
N TYR A 485 25.05 -17.30 -9.38
CA TYR A 485 24.35 -16.31 -8.56
C TYR A 485 25.18 -15.84 -7.35
N LEU A 486 26.04 -16.68 -6.78
CA LEU A 486 26.96 -16.26 -5.72
C LEU A 486 28.04 -15.30 -6.25
N THR A 487 28.44 -15.44 -7.51
CA THR A 487 29.32 -14.47 -8.15
C THR A 487 28.62 -13.13 -8.33
N LEU A 488 27.36 -13.09 -8.77
CA LEU A 488 26.57 -11.86 -8.84
C LEU A 488 26.48 -11.17 -7.47
N GLN A 489 26.15 -11.92 -6.42
CA GLN A 489 26.13 -11.40 -5.05
C GLN A 489 27.50 -10.85 -4.63
N ALA A 490 28.60 -11.53 -4.99
CA ALA A 490 29.94 -11.05 -4.68
C ALA A 490 30.29 -9.75 -5.42
N ILE A 491 29.84 -9.56 -6.66
CA ILE A 491 29.96 -8.26 -7.36
C ILE A 491 29.25 -7.19 -6.52
N VAL A 492 27.98 -7.40 -6.19
CA VAL A 492 27.20 -6.42 -5.40
C VAL A 492 27.91 -6.09 -4.09
N ASN A 493 28.27 -7.11 -3.29
CA ASN A 493 28.92 -6.91 -1.99
C ASN A 493 30.30 -6.26 -2.06
N THR A 494 30.96 -6.27 -3.22
CA THR A 494 32.27 -5.64 -3.41
C THR A 494 32.15 -4.12 -3.53
N TYR A 495 31.05 -3.62 -4.08
CA TYR A 495 30.90 -2.21 -4.45
C TYR A 495 29.76 -1.51 -3.69
N ALA A 496 28.69 -2.24 -3.38
CA ALA A 496 27.50 -1.73 -2.72
C ALA A 496 27.38 -2.26 -1.27
N PRO A 497 26.91 -1.44 -0.31
CA PRO A 497 26.65 -1.89 1.06
C PRO A 497 25.65 -3.06 1.15
N TYR A 498 25.87 -3.98 2.10
CA TYR A 498 24.91 -5.03 2.45
C TYR A 498 23.93 -4.54 3.52
N ASP A 499 23.11 -3.54 3.18
CA ASP A 499 22.08 -2.97 4.04
C ASP A 499 20.95 -2.35 3.20
N SER A 500 20.00 -1.65 3.84
CA SER A 500 18.85 -1.05 3.17
C SER A 500 19.17 0.18 2.30
N THR A 501 20.43 0.61 2.21
CA THR A 501 20.85 1.71 1.33
C THR A 501 21.19 1.26 -0.09
N THR A 502 21.17 -0.06 -0.35
CA THR A 502 21.36 -0.64 -1.68
C THR A 502 20.04 -1.14 -2.26
N TRP A 503 19.80 -0.86 -3.53
CA TRP A 503 18.67 -1.33 -4.32
C TRP A 503 19.12 -2.28 -5.43
N ILE A 504 18.37 -3.38 -5.62
CA ILE A 504 18.55 -4.31 -6.73
C ILE A 504 17.40 -4.15 -7.73
N ASN A 505 17.74 -3.71 -8.93
CA ASN A 505 16.87 -3.50 -10.07
C ASN A 505 17.11 -4.65 -11.06
N ALA A 506 16.12 -5.51 -11.31
CA ALA A 506 16.28 -6.74 -12.11
C ALA A 506 15.05 -7.06 -12.96
N PRO A 507 15.12 -7.95 -13.97
CA PRO A 507 13.94 -8.38 -14.72
C PRO A 507 12.94 -9.14 -13.83
N GLU A 508 11.66 -9.07 -14.17
CA GLU A 508 10.58 -9.64 -13.37
C GLU A 508 10.59 -11.17 -13.36
N PHE A 509 10.68 -11.76 -12.16
CA PHE A 509 10.69 -13.20 -11.96
C PHE A 509 9.28 -13.80 -11.98
N ASN A 510 8.23 -13.00 -11.75
CA ASN A 510 6.85 -13.45 -11.87
C ASN A 510 6.50 -13.74 -13.33
N ARG A 511 6.44 -15.03 -13.66
CA ARG A 511 6.22 -15.53 -15.03
C ARG A 511 4.92 -15.05 -15.67
N THR A 512 3.88 -14.73 -14.89
CA THR A 512 2.60 -14.25 -15.44
C THR A 512 2.69 -12.82 -15.97
N MET A 513 3.68 -12.04 -15.49
CA MET A 513 3.87 -10.66 -15.91
C MET A 513 4.60 -10.57 -17.25
N GLY A 514 5.52 -11.50 -17.54
CA GLY A 514 6.29 -11.57 -18.78
C GLY A 514 5.59 -12.25 -19.97
N THR A 515 4.49 -12.99 -19.75
CA THR A 515 3.72 -13.60 -20.85
C THR A 515 2.82 -12.57 -21.53
N GLY A 516 2.88 -12.42 -22.85
CA GLY A 516 1.99 -11.51 -23.60
C GLY A 516 0.51 -11.73 -23.29
N GLY A 517 -0.23 -10.66 -23.04
CA GLY A 517 -1.66 -10.66 -22.76
C GLY A 517 -2.52 -10.99 -23.99
N PRO A 518 -3.83 -11.23 -23.81
CA PRO A 518 -4.75 -11.61 -24.90
C PRO A 518 -4.85 -10.56 -26.01
N ASP A 519 -4.56 -9.30 -25.69
CA ASP A 519 -4.59 -8.16 -26.62
C ASP A 519 -3.19 -7.59 -26.91
N SER A 520 -2.12 -8.34 -26.64
CA SER A 520 -0.77 -7.92 -27.03
C SER A 520 -0.57 -8.04 -28.54
N ASP A 521 0.27 -7.18 -29.13
CA ASP A 521 0.66 -7.29 -30.55
C ASP A 521 1.54 -8.52 -30.82
N CYS A 522 1.88 -9.29 -29.78
CA CYS A 522 2.54 -10.59 -29.86
C CYS A 522 1.87 -11.57 -28.87
N PRO A 523 0.69 -12.11 -29.22
CA PRO A 523 0.01 -13.07 -28.37
C PRO A 523 0.83 -14.37 -28.34
N GLY A 524 1.37 -14.70 -27.16
CA GLY A 524 2.15 -15.93 -26.94
C GLY A 524 3.66 -15.82 -27.10
N CYS A 525 4.26 -14.62 -27.10
CA CYS A 525 5.72 -14.57 -26.87
C CYS A 525 6.01 -15.11 -25.46
N LEU A 526 6.86 -16.13 -25.41
CA LEU A 526 7.50 -16.55 -24.18
C LEU A 526 8.46 -15.43 -23.75
N PRO A 527 8.60 -15.17 -22.44
CA PRO A 527 9.62 -14.25 -21.97
C PRO A 527 11.00 -14.75 -22.39
N HIS A 528 11.93 -13.83 -22.66
CA HIS A 528 13.28 -14.19 -23.07
C HIS A 528 13.95 -15.05 -22.00
N ALA A 529 14.45 -16.22 -22.38
CA ALA A 529 14.92 -17.20 -21.40
C ALA A 529 16.08 -16.66 -20.53
N ASP A 530 17.00 -15.90 -21.12
CA ASP A 530 18.11 -15.27 -20.37
C ASP A 530 17.61 -14.24 -19.35
N HIS A 531 16.58 -13.45 -19.68
CA HIS A 531 15.94 -12.51 -18.75
C HIS A 531 15.36 -13.25 -17.56
N LEU A 532 14.66 -14.36 -17.81
CA LEU A 532 14.12 -15.21 -16.76
C LEU A 532 15.22 -15.81 -15.89
N ALA A 533 16.36 -16.20 -16.46
CA ALA A 533 17.48 -16.73 -15.70
C ALA A 533 18.11 -15.65 -14.81
N VAL A 534 18.33 -14.43 -15.33
CA VAL A 534 18.81 -13.30 -14.51
C VAL A 534 17.81 -12.93 -13.42
N ALA A 535 16.51 -12.91 -13.73
CA ALA A 535 15.46 -12.68 -12.75
C ALA A 535 15.48 -13.72 -11.61
N ASP A 536 15.70 -14.99 -11.93
CA ASP A 536 15.83 -16.05 -10.93
C ASP A 536 17.09 -15.90 -10.08
N ALA A 537 18.22 -15.52 -10.69
CA ALA A 537 19.45 -15.28 -9.94
C ALA A 537 19.31 -14.08 -9.00
N ALA A 538 18.70 -12.99 -9.47
CA ALA A 538 18.37 -11.83 -8.67
C ALA A 538 17.42 -12.23 -7.53
N TYR A 539 16.39 -13.03 -7.79
CA TYR A 539 15.51 -13.57 -6.76
C TYR A 539 16.29 -14.37 -5.69
N GLN A 540 17.20 -15.26 -6.11
CA GLN A 540 18.01 -16.05 -5.18
C GLN A 540 18.81 -15.15 -4.24
N ILE A 541 19.55 -14.17 -4.77
CA ILE A 541 20.44 -13.34 -3.96
C ILE A 541 19.71 -12.28 -3.13
N THR A 542 18.46 -11.97 -3.47
CA THR A 542 17.64 -10.98 -2.78
C THR A 542 16.58 -11.63 -1.90
N VAL A 543 15.44 -12.03 -2.47
CA VAL A 543 14.28 -12.59 -1.79
C VAL A 543 14.62 -13.93 -1.15
N GLY A 544 15.28 -14.83 -1.89
CA GLY A 544 15.62 -16.17 -1.44
C GLY A 544 16.53 -16.19 -0.21
N LEU A 545 17.46 -15.23 -0.12
CA LEU A 545 18.36 -15.06 1.02
C LEU A 545 17.87 -14.05 2.07
N ASN A 546 16.71 -13.44 1.87
CA ASN A 546 16.20 -12.35 2.69
C ASN A 546 17.24 -11.22 2.90
N ALA A 547 17.91 -10.82 1.82
CA ALA A 547 18.93 -9.77 1.86
C ALA A 547 18.31 -8.41 2.24
N PRO A 548 19.03 -7.52 2.95
CA PRO A 548 18.47 -6.25 3.45
C PRO A 548 18.22 -5.19 2.36
N TRP A 549 18.59 -5.47 1.11
CA TRP A 549 18.45 -4.57 -0.02
C TRP A 549 17.00 -4.26 -0.38
N GLY A 550 16.76 -3.03 -0.86
CA GLY A 550 15.56 -2.67 -1.62
C GLY A 550 15.54 -3.40 -2.97
N ARG A 551 14.35 -3.62 -3.54
CA ARG A 551 14.19 -4.51 -4.70
C ARG A 551 13.13 -3.98 -5.64
N ALA A 552 13.46 -3.80 -6.90
CA ALA A 552 12.52 -3.50 -7.97
C ALA A 552 12.67 -4.50 -9.12
N PHE A 553 11.55 -5.13 -9.49
CA PHE A 553 11.49 -6.15 -10.54
C PHE A 553 10.72 -5.62 -11.75
N PHE A 554 11.40 -5.47 -12.88
CA PHE A 554 10.93 -4.75 -14.07
C PHE A 554 10.32 -5.69 -15.10
N VAL A 555 9.16 -5.29 -15.62
CA VAL A 555 8.54 -5.92 -16.79
C VAL A 555 9.35 -5.56 -18.03
N ASP A 556 9.57 -6.51 -18.93
CA ASP A 556 10.47 -6.40 -20.07
C ASP A 556 9.72 -6.40 -21.43
N TYR A 557 9.78 -7.50 -22.17
CA TYR A 557 9.23 -7.72 -23.51
C TYR A 557 7.77 -7.31 -23.71
N PRO A 558 6.84 -7.52 -22.76
CA PRO A 558 5.45 -7.08 -22.93
C PRO A 558 5.33 -5.58 -23.25
N MET A 559 6.24 -4.75 -22.75
CA MET A 559 6.23 -3.31 -23.01
C MET A 559 6.49 -3.00 -24.50
N GLY A 560 7.45 -3.69 -25.13
CA GLY A 560 7.77 -3.50 -26.55
C GLY A 560 6.67 -4.01 -27.48
N TRP A 561 5.90 -5.01 -27.03
CA TRP A 561 4.76 -5.56 -27.78
C TRP A 561 3.42 -4.86 -27.50
N ASN A 562 3.44 -3.68 -26.87
CA ASN A 562 2.25 -2.86 -26.62
C ASN A 562 1.12 -3.68 -25.96
N ASP A 563 1.50 -4.49 -24.97
CA ASP A 563 0.56 -5.23 -24.16
C ASP A 563 -0.39 -4.27 -23.42
N SER A 564 -1.70 -4.51 -23.54
CA SER A 564 -2.73 -3.63 -22.98
C SER A 564 -2.69 -3.52 -21.46
N ARG A 565 -2.04 -4.46 -20.76
CA ARG A 565 -1.82 -4.41 -19.30
C ARG A 565 -0.83 -3.33 -18.89
N TYR A 566 0.05 -2.92 -19.81
CA TYR A 566 1.11 -1.95 -19.58
C TYR A 566 0.95 -0.77 -20.55
N PRO A 567 -0.07 0.10 -20.34
CA PRO A 567 -0.28 1.28 -21.16
C PRO A 567 0.92 2.26 -21.08
N VAL A 568 0.95 3.26 -21.95
CA VAL A 568 1.96 4.34 -21.86
C VAL A 568 1.89 5.01 -20.48
N ASN A 569 3.03 5.12 -19.79
CA ASN A 569 3.13 5.75 -18.48
C ASN A 569 4.29 6.75 -18.34
N LEU A 570 5.07 6.97 -19.39
CA LEU A 570 6.10 7.99 -19.44
C LEU A 570 5.62 9.21 -20.24
N ASP A 571 6.02 10.41 -19.78
CA ASP A 571 5.82 11.65 -20.53
C ASP A 571 6.87 11.83 -21.64
N THR A 572 6.70 12.86 -22.47
CA THR A 572 7.61 13.14 -23.59
C THR A 572 9.05 13.42 -23.14
N THR A 573 9.24 13.98 -21.94
CA THR A 573 10.57 14.28 -21.41
C THR A 573 11.31 12.99 -21.09
N LEU A 574 10.67 12.11 -20.32
CA LEU A 574 11.22 10.82 -19.93
C LEU A 574 11.40 9.88 -21.13
N TYR A 575 10.46 9.88 -22.08
CA TYR A 575 10.61 9.21 -23.37
C TYR A 575 11.89 9.65 -24.10
N THR A 576 12.11 10.96 -24.18
CA THR A 576 13.27 11.52 -24.91
C THR A 576 14.59 11.12 -24.26
N ILE A 577 14.65 11.18 -22.91
CA ILE A 577 15.82 10.75 -22.14
C ILE A 577 16.10 9.27 -22.38
N LYS A 578 15.08 8.42 -22.15
CA LYS A 578 15.18 6.97 -22.33
C LYS A 578 15.63 6.58 -23.73
N LYS A 579 14.98 7.16 -24.75
CA LYS A 579 15.36 6.97 -26.15
C LYS A 579 16.78 7.42 -26.43
N SER A 580 17.24 8.52 -25.84
CA SER A 580 18.61 9.02 -26.08
C SER A 580 19.67 8.01 -25.62
N PHE A 581 19.44 7.29 -24.53
CA PHE A 581 20.36 6.25 -24.06
C PHE A 581 20.42 5.07 -25.02
N PHE A 582 19.26 4.59 -25.50
CA PHE A 582 19.22 3.54 -26.51
C PHE A 582 19.83 3.97 -27.84
N MET A 583 19.63 5.23 -28.26
CA MET A 583 20.26 5.73 -29.48
C MET A 583 21.78 5.82 -29.34
N ALA A 584 22.32 6.23 -28.19
CA ALA A 584 23.76 6.20 -27.94
C ALA A 584 24.35 4.78 -28.07
N TYR A 585 23.60 3.79 -27.58
CA TYR A 585 23.90 2.37 -27.75
C TYR A 585 23.90 1.94 -29.22
N SER A 586 22.78 2.18 -29.93
CA SER A 586 22.59 1.78 -31.32
C SER A 586 23.59 2.45 -32.27
N ASP A 587 23.83 3.75 -32.10
CA ASP A 587 24.75 4.52 -32.94
C ASP A 587 26.20 4.06 -32.78
N THR A 588 26.59 3.66 -31.57
CA THR A 588 27.94 3.11 -31.31
C THR A 588 28.12 1.76 -31.99
N ILE A 589 27.14 0.85 -31.88
CA ILE A 589 27.19 -0.45 -32.57
C ILE A 589 27.25 -0.26 -34.08
N LYS A 590 26.44 0.66 -34.61
CA LYS A 590 26.43 1.00 -36.03
C LYS A 590 27.78 1.53 -36.49
N ALA A 591 28.43 2.40 -35.71
CA ALA A 591 29.76 2.90 -36.03
C ALA A 591 30.82 1.79 -36.05
N MET A 592 30.71 0.79 -35.16
CA MET A 592 31.69 -0.29 -35.04
C MET A 592 31.47 -1.44 -36.03
N THR A 593 30.21 -1.74 -36.37
CA THR A 593 29.84 -2.97 -37.08
C THR A 593 29.06 -2.72 -38.37
N GLY A 594 28.54 -1.51 -38.56
CA GLY A 594 27.58 -1.20 -39.62
C GLY A 594 26.14 -1.65 -39.32
N PHE A 595 25.90 -2.37 -38.22
CA PHE A 595 24.57 -2.83 -37.83
C PHE A 595 23.83 -1.76 -37.02
N ASP A 596 22.64 -1.36 -37.49
CA ASP A 596 21.79 -0.39 -36.83
C ASP A 596 20.73 -1.13 -36.00
N GLU A 597 20.92 -1.24 -34.70
CA GLU A 597 20.02 -1.98 -33.79
C GLU A 597 18.60 -1.40 -33.81
N TYR A 598 18.48 -0.08 -33.90
CA TYR A 598 17.19 0.60 -33.96
C TYR A 598 16.40 0.28 -35.24
N LEU A 599 17.07 0.19 -36.39
CA LEU A 599 16.40 -0.09 -37.67
C LEU A 599 16.30 -1.59 -38.02
N TYR A 600 17.24 -2.42 -37.56
CA TYR A 600 17.39 -3.81 -38.02
C TYR A 600 17.42 -4.85 -36.90
N GLY A 601 17.52 -4.46 -35.62
CA GLY A 601 17.50 -5.42 -34.50
C GLY A 601 16.09 -5.99 -34.28
N TRP A 602 15.13 -5.11 -33.99
CA TRP A 602 13.70 -5.41 -33.91
C TRP A 602 12.91 -4.43 -34.78
N SER A 603 11.58 -4.52 -34.76
CA SER A 603 10.78 -3.48 -35.40
C SER A 603 10.96 -2.16 -34.66
N VAL A 604 11.07 -1.04 -35.38
CA VAL A 604 11.05 0.32 -34.80
C VAL A 604 9.87 0.50 -33.84
N ARG A 605 8.73 -0.12 -34.15
CA ARG A 605 7.54 -0.15 -33.29
C ARG A 605 7.84 -0.74 -31.91
N PHE A 606 8.60 -1.82 -31.83
CA PHE A 606 8.97 -2.46 -30.56
C PHE A 606 9.78 -1.51 -29.67
N TRP A 607 10.81 -0.89 -30.24
CA TRP A 607 11.64 0.09 -29.53
C TRP A 607 10.84 1.29 -29.07
N GLU A 608 10.06 1.89 -29.98
CA GLU A 608 9.21 3.03 -29.67
C GLU A 608 8.21 2.71 -28.55
N ASN A 609 7.62 1.52 -28.55
CA ASN A 609 6.72 1.11 -27.48
C ASN A 609 7.44 1.02 -26.12
N SER A 610 8.66 0.46 -26.08
CA SER A 610 9.46 0.37 -24.84
C SER A 610 9.84 1.75 -24.31
N PHE A 611 10.12 2.73 -25.19
CA PHE A 611 10.51 4.07 -24.75
C PHE A 611 9.41 4.87 -24.05
N TRP A 612 8.13 4.49 -24.23
CA TRP A 612 6.99 5.13 -23.59
C TRP A 612 6.56 4.47 -22.27
N ARG A 613 7.26 3.41 -21.84
CA ARG A 613 6.81 2.54 -20.75
C ARG A 613 7.93 2.18 -19.78
N GLU A 614 7.65 2.18 -18.49
CA GLU A 614 8.49 1.57 -17.46
C GLU A 614 7.59 1.00 -16.37
N TYR A 615 7.60 -0.32 -16.18
CA TYR A 615 6.77 -0.99 -15.19
C TYR A 615 7.63 -1.86 -14.31
N HIS A 616 7.52 -1.71 -12.99
CA HIS A 616 8.21 -2.52 -12.03
C HIS A 616 7.35 -2.76 -10.79
N ARG A 617 7.74 -3.74 -10.00
CA ARG A 617 7.14 -4.06 -8.71
C ARG A 617 8.20 -3.97 -7.63
N VAL A 618 7.88 -3.25 -6.56
CA VAL A 618 8.72 -3.16 -5.36
C VAL A 618 8.32 -4.26 -4.38
N LEU A 619 9.31 -4.91 -3.76
CA LEU A 619 9.11 -6.02 -2.82
C LEU A 619 9.75 -5.79 -1.46
#